data_AF-A0A557SX21-F1
#
_entry.id   AF-A0A557SX21-F1
#
_cell.length_a   1.000
_cell.length_b   1.000
_cell.length_c   1.000
_cell.angle_alpha   90.00
_cell.angle_beta   90.00
_cell.angle_gamma   90.00
#
_symmetry.space_group_name_H-M   'P 1'
#
loop_
_entity.id
_entity.type
_entity.pdbx_description
1 polymer ?
#
loop_
_entity_poly.entity_id
_entity_poly.type
_entity_poly.pdbx_seq_one_letter_code
_entity_poly.pdbx_strand_id
1 'polypeptide(L)'
;MYVSMSNRVLLKIFCILFSVIIISQVTIVDTANALTRYFNCTTRVANSESTFSLDDAEACYDRVFKGALDNDRYGNPMEKP
;
A
#
# COMPACT_ATOMS: atom_id res chain seq x y z
N MET A 1 0.90 -35.07 22.11
CA MET A 1 2.37 -35.25 22.11
C MET A 1 2.99 -33.91 22.40
N TYR A 2 3.39 -33.63 23.66
CA TYR A 2 4.03 -32.36 24.02
C TYR A 2 5.48 -32.41 23.57
N VAL A 3 5.82 -31.63 22.55
CA VAL A 3 7.21 -31.46 22.12
C VAL A 3 7.94 -30.75 23.25
N SER A 4 8.83 -31.46 23.97
CA SER A 4 9.77 -30.84 24.91
C SER A 4 10.77 -30.04 24.08
N MET A 5 10.41 -28.80 23.80
CA MET A 5 11.16 -27.93 22.92
C MET A 5 12.15 -27.12 23.77
N SER A 6 13.43 -27.21 23.46
CA SER A 6 14.46 -26.40 24.14
C SER A 6 14.11 -24.91 24.04
N ASN A 7 14.33 -24.13 25.10
CA ASN A 7 14.08 -22.68 25.12
C ASN A 7 14.75 -21.95 23.94
N ARG A 8 15.89 -22.45 23.45
CA ARG A 8 16.56 -21.92 22.25
C ARG A 8 15.75 -22.14 20.96
N VAL A 9 15.10 -23.30 20.83
CA VAL A 9 14.23 -23.63 19.68
C VAL A 9 12.93 -22.85 19.78
N LEU A 10 12.36 -22.73 20.98
CA LEU A 10 11.14 -21.97 21.22
C LEU A 10 11.33 -20.48 20.88
N LEU A 11 12.46 -19.89 21.28
CA LEU A 11 12.81 -18.50 20.97
C LEU A 11 13.00 -18.28 19.47
N LYS A 12 13.63 -19.22 18.75
CA LYS A 12 13.77 -19.14 17.28
C LYS A 12 12.40 -19.16 16.58
N ILE A 13 11.52 -20.07 16.98
CA ILE A 13 10.16 -20.16 16.42
C ILE A 13 9.41 -18.86 16.69
N PHE A 14 9.51 -18.32 17.91
CA PHE A 14 8.86 -17.07 18.26
C PHE A 14 9.36 -15.90 17.42
N CYS A 15 10.69 -15.77 17.23
CA CYS A 15 11.26 -14.73 16.37
C CYS A 15 10.74 -14.84 14.93
N ILE A 16 10.70 -16.04 14.35
CA ILE A 16 10.20 -16.26 12.98
C ILE A 16 8.74 -15.84 12.87
N LEU A 17 7.87 -16.32 13.77
CA LEU A 17 6.45 -15.97 13.77
C LEU A 17 6.25 -14.46 13.91
N PHE A 18 6.99 -13.81 14.81
CA PHE A 18 6.88 -12.39 15.04
C PHE A 18 7.30 -11.58 13.80
N SER A 19 8.39 -11.97 13.12
CA SER A 19 8.79 -11.34 11.86
C SER A 19 7.74 -11.50 10.75
N VAL A 20 7.12 -12.68 10.62
CA VAL A 20 6.08 -12.91 9.61
C VAL A 20 4.84 -12.04 9.88
N ILE A 21 4.44 -11.92 11.15
CA ILE A 21 3.32 -11.06 11.54
C ILE A 21 3.61 -9.59 11.24
N ILE A 22 4.81 -9.10 11.56
CA ILE A 22 5.17 -7.70 11.25
C ILE A 22 5.14 -7.45 9.75
N ILE A 23 5.75 -8.34 8.96
CA ILE A 23 5.77 -8.21 7.50
C ILE A 23 4.35 -8.19 6.92
N SER A 24 3.46 -9.08 7.38
CA SER A 24 2.09 -9.11 6.89
C SER A 24 1.32 -7.82 7.20
N GLN A 25 1.46 -7.28 8.42
CA GLN A 25 0.81 -6.03 8.79
C GLN A 25 1.30 -4.84 7.95
N VAL A 26 2.61 -4.72 7.73
CA VAL A 26 3.19 -3.64 6.91
C VAL A 26 2.65 -3.70 5.48
N THR A 27 2.61 -4.89 4.86
CA THR A 27 2.10 -5.04 3.48
C THR A 27 0.61 -4.71 3.33
N ILE A 28 -0.21 -5.00 4.34
CA ILE A 28 -1.66 -4.77 4.31
C ILE A 28 -1.99 -3.29 4.58
N VAL A 29 -1.26 -2.65 5.50
CA VAL A 29 -1.51 -1.25 5.87
C VAL A 29 -1.20 -0.30 4.72
N ASP A 30 -0.10 -0.51 4.00
CA ASP A 30 0.29 0.35 2.88
C ASP A 30 -0.68 0.23 1.70
N THR A 31 -1.09 -1.00 1.37
CA THR A 31 -2.04 -1.26 0.29
C THR A 31 -3.43 -0.72 0.61
N ALA A 32 -3.91 -0.88 1.86
CA ALA A 32 -5.19 -0.33 2.29
C ALA A 32 -5.20 1.21 2.31
N ASN A 33 -4.08 1.83 2.71
CA ASN A 33 -3.94 3.28 2.74
C ASN A 33 -3.91 3.88 1.33
N ALA A 34 -3.22 3.24 0.38
CA ALA A 34 -3.24 3.64 -1.03
C ALA A 34 -4.65 3.51 -1.61
N LEU A 35 -5.32 2.38 -1.42
CA LEU A 35 -6.69 2.18 -1.90
C LEU A 35 -7.68 3.21 -1.33
N THR A 36 -7.55 3.54 -0.04
CA THR A 36 -8.37 4.56 0.62
C THR A 36 -8.15 5.95 0.00
N ARG A 37 -6.90 6.32 -0.31
CA ARG A 37 -6.57 7.59 -0.98
C ARG A 37 -7.16 7.65 -2.39
N TYR A 38 -7.14 6.53 -3.12
CA TYR A 38 -7.74 6.44 -4.44
C TYR A 38 -9.26 6.66 -4.38
N PHE A 39 -9.96 5.93 -3.51
CA PHE A 39 -11.41 6.11 -3.34
C PHE A 39 -11.79 7.53 -2.90
N ASN A 40 -11.00 8.17 -2.05
CA ASN A 40 -11.24 9.56 -1.66
C ASN A 40 -11.05 10.52 -2.83
N CYS A 41 -10.09 10.27 -3.72
CA CYS A 41 -9.89 11.07 -4.92
C CYS A 41 -11.07 10.95 -5.88
N THR A 42 -11.47 9.71 -6.23
CA THR A 42 -12.56 9.47 -7.18
C THR A 42 -13.89 10.00 -6.66
N THR A 43 -14.17 9.78 -5.38
CA THR A 43 -15.39 10.29 -4.72
C THR A 43 -15.42 11.81 -4.70
N ARG A 44 -14.27 12.47 -4.46
CA ARG A 44 -14.20 13.94 -4.47
C ARG A 44 -14.48 14.51 -5.87
N VAL A 45 -13.90 13.91 -6.91
CA VAL A 45 -14.11 14.35 -8.30
C VAL A 45 -15.56 14.10 -8.73
N ALA A 46 -16.09 12.91 -8.44
CA ALA A 46 -17.48 12.58 -8.74
C ALA A 46 -18.46 13.53 -8.05
N ASN A 47 -18.18 13.93 -6.81
CA ASN A 47 -19.01 14.86 -6.05
C ASN A 47 -18.84 16.33 -6.49
N SER A 48 -17.67 16.75 -6.99
CA SER A 48 -17.45 18.13 -7.44
C SER A 48 -18.05 18.40 -8.81
N GLU A 49 -17.85 17.48 -9.75
CA GLU A 49 -18.30 17.65 -11.14
C GLU A 49 -19.71 17.07 -11.36
N SER A 50 -20.28 16.34 -10.40
CA SER A 50 -21.54 15.58 -10.54
C SER A 50 -21.52 14.54 -11.67
N THR A 51 -20.34 14.24 -12.19
CA THR A 51 -20.05 13.27 -13.24
C THR A 51 -18.70 12.62 -12.93
N PHE A 52 -18.50 11.41 -13.45
CA PHE A 52 -17.25 10.66 -13.29
C PHE A 52 -16.91 9.99 -14.62
N SER A 53 -15.78 10.35 -15.20
CA SER A 53 -15.26 9.78 -16.44
C SER A 53 -14.12 8.79 -16.19
N LEU A 54 -13.72 8.05 -17.23
CA LEU A 54 -12.54 7.17 -17.15
C LEU A 54 -11.24 7.98 -16.98
N ASP A 55 -11.16 9.17 -17.58
CA ASP A 55 -9.99 10.06 -17.45
C ASP A 55 -9.81 10.53 -15.99
N ASP A 56 -10.92 10.76 -15.28
CA ASP A 56 -10.89 11.10 -13.85
C ASP A 56 -10.39 9.95 -12.98
N ALA A 57 -10.76 8.71 -13.33
CA ALA A 57 -10.31 7.50 -12.66
C ALA A 57 -8.80 7.31 -12.87
N GLU A 58 -8.31 7.47 -14.11
CA GLU A 58 -6.90 7.37 -14.47
C GLU A 58 -6.07 8.44 -13.76
N ALA A 59 -6.53 9.70 -13.75
CA ALA A 59 -5.86 10.79 -13.04
C ALA A 59 -5.77 10.55 -11.51
N CYS A 60 -6.82 9.97 -10.90
CA CYS A 60 -6.80 9.61 -9.49
C CYS A 60 -5.92 8.39 -9.20
N TYR A 61 -5.86 7.43 -10.12
CA TYR A 61 -5.00 6.26 -10.02
C TYR A 61 -3.52 6.70 -10.03
N ASP A 62 -3.15 7.50 -11.03
CA ASP A 62 -1.81 8.04 -11.17
C ASP A 62 -1.39 8.85 -9.93
N ARG A 63 -2.25 9.70 -9.38
CA ARG A 63 -1.91 10.48 -8.18
C ARG A 63 -1.55 9.64 -6.95
N VAL A 64 -2.13 8.45 -6.84
CA VAL A 64 -2.01 7.61 -5.65
C VAL A 64 -0.97 6.51 -5.83
N PHE A 65 -0.88 5.97 -7.05
CA PHE A 65 -0.04 4.82 -7.38
C PHE A 65 1.17 5.20 -8.25
N LYS A 66 1.46 6.48 -8.50
CA LYS A 66 2.61 6.98 -9.31
C LYS A 66 3.98 6.37 -9.00
N GLY A 67 4.19 5.83 -7.79
CA GLY A 67 5.35 4.98 -7.50
C GLY A 67 5.47 3.71 -8.37
N ALA A 68 4.42 3.32 -9.12
CA ALA A 68 4.44 2.25 -10.10
C ALA A 68 4.95 2.69 -11.49
N LEU A 69 4.92 4.00 -11.80
CA LEU A 69 5.54 4.60 -12.99
C LEU A 69 6.96 5.09 -12.71
N ASP A 70 7.25 5.55 -11.48
CA ASP A 70 8.55 6.12 -11.09
C ASP A 70 9.60 5.09 -10.60
N ASN A 71 9.29 3.78 -10.54
CA ASN A 71 10.29 2.77 -10.17
C ASN A 71 11.27 2.42 -11.31
N ASP A 72 11.12 3.01 -12.51
CA ASP A 72 12.06 2.78 -13.61
C ASP A 72 13.13 3.87 -13.79
N ARG A 73 13.07 5.04 -13.13
CA ARG A 73 14.20 5.99 -13.03
C ARG A 73 13.84 7.29 -12.29
N TYR A 74 14.59 7.59 -11.23
CA TYR A 74 14.96 8.94 -10.80
C TYR A 74 13.84 9.95 -10.49
N GLY A 75 13.66 10.25 -9.21
CA GLY A 75 12.83 11.36 -8.77
C GLY A 75 13.23 12.72 -9.34
N ASN A 76 12.24 13.50 -9.77
CA ASN A 76 12.13 14.93 -9.54
C ASN A 76 10.70 15.42 -9.90
N PRO A 77 10.17 16.48 -9.25
CA PRO A 77 8.83 16.98 -9.49
C PRO A 77 8.82 17.81 -10.78
N MET A 78 8.13 17.33 -11.80
CA MET A 78 7.94 18.08 -13.04
C MET A 78 6.76 19.05 -12.88
N GLU A 79 7.13 20.28 -12.56
CA GLU A 79 6.87 21.50 -13.34
C GLU A 79 5.71 21.46 -14.35
N LYS A 80 4.85 22.45 -14.21
CA LYS A 80 3.60 22.70 -14.93
C LYS A 80 3.88 23.49 -16.22
N PRO A 81 3.25 23.17 -17.37
CA PRO A 81 2.94 24.18 -18.38
C PRO A 81 1.65 24.94 -18.06
#